data_AF-A0A6P4ZWT6-F1
#
_entry.id   AF-A0A6P4ZWT6-F1
#
_cell.length_a   1.000
_cell.length_b   1.000
_cell.length_c   1.000
_cell.angle_alpha   90.00
_cell.angle_beta   90.00
_cell.angle_gamma   90.00
#
_symmetry.space_group_name_H-M   'P 1'
#
loop_
_entity.id
_entity.type
_entity.pdbx_description
1 polymer ?
#
loop_
_entity_poly.entity_id
_entity_poly.type
_entity_poly.pdbx_seq_one_letter_code
_entity_poly.pdbx_strand_id
1 'polypeptide(L)'
;MMNRQFLFCLVLLTIPALTVQMCPDGFEEVDGRCFCASTTERTFEMAMYDCMYKAPGSSLVVIDDAEDREDAMFGLSGPVPYWINPNSLDVDFNTPPDVENCYICEAPQCPPTTPLPTVFDYGAAVSAYDNLEATLGPEISAELGMGSFRQDLDLYAGYDGNQLANLPNISGIIIQPERWAVCYASGEGVITGLFLPETRNFDPNVGLPVELPSSAVAVVRDNYPLFFNRYLSNLETDYANSRDDVDFDEVTYGPDANCPYPPRTELGGGFDLDRIPPALCFPIIEREVVDPDPAARAMIVIVTIEVVGDTIWIEILVFRTR
;
A
#
# COMPACT_ATOMS: atom_id res chain seq x y z
N MET A 1 53.39 11.65 45.47
CA MET A 1 52.12 12.40 45.55
C MET A 1 51.43 12.27 44.20
N MET A 2 50.17 11.84 44.24
CA MET A 2 49.29 11.59 43.10
C MET A 2 49.16 12.80 42.17
N ASN A 3 49.11 12.55 40.87
CA ASN A 3 48.19 13.26 40.00
C ASN A 3 47.75 12.35 38.84
N ARG A 4 46.61 11.68 39.03
CA ARG A 4 45.87 11.01 37.96
C ARG A 4 44.98 12.07 37.32
N GLN A 5 45.29 12.48 36.09
CA GLN A 5 44.39 13.30 35.29
C GLN A 5 43.47 12.35 34.52
N PHE A 6 42.18 12.35 34.88
CA PHE A 6 41.12 11.74 34.08
C PHE A 6 40.75 12.73 32.97
N LEU A 7 40.98 12.34 31.72
CA LEU A 7 40.45 13.04 30.55
C LEU A 7 39.03 12.52 30.31
N PHE A 8 38.02 13.28 30.76
CA PHE A 8 36.64 13.07 30.34
C PHE A 8 36.47 13.69 28.95
N CYS A 9 36.52 12.87 27.90
CA CYS A 9 36.02 13.27 26.57
C CYS A 9 34.49 13.28 26.61
N LEU A 10 33.92 14.47 26.86
CA LEU A 10 32.50 14.72 26.72
C LEU A 10 32.19 14.82 25.22
N VAL A 11 31.82 13.70 24.59
CA VAL A 11 31.26 13.70 23.24
C VAL A 11 29.81 14.18 23.37
N LEU A 12 29.60 15.48 23.15
CA LEU A 12 28.27 16.03 22.90
C LEU A 12 27.81 15.53 21.52
N LEU A 13 27.17 14.36 21.51
CA LEU A 13 26.30 13.96 20.41
C LEU A 13 25.12 14.92 20.42
N THR A 14 25.17 15.95 19.59
CA THR A 14 23.98 16.69 19.17
C THR A 14 23.14 15.73 18.34
N ILE A 15 22.21 15.03 19.00
CA ILE A 15 21.11 14.34 18.33
C ILE A 15 20.24 15.45 17.74
N PRO A 16 20.09 15.56 16.41
CA PRO A 16 18.97 16.33 15.89
C PRO A 16 17.71 15.54 16.27
N ALA A 17 16.98 16.02 17.27
CA ALA A 17 15.61 15.58 17.46
C ALA A 17 14.83 16.08 16.24
N LEU A 18 14.67 15.22 15.23
CA LEU A 18 13.60 15.39 14.26
C LEU A 18 12.31 15.18 15.04
N THR A 19 11.66 16.28 15.42
CA THR A 19 10.24 16.25 15.75
C THR A 19 9.51 16.06 14.43
N VAL A 20 9.21 14.81 14.11
CA VAL A 20 8.30 14.42 13.03
C VAL A 20 6.95 15.03 13.37
N GLN A 21 6.42 15.90 12.53
CA GLN A 21 5.08 16.45 12.72
C GLN A 21 4.09 15.38 12.23
N MET A 22 3.40 14.71 13.17
CA MET A 22 2.58 13.51 12.93
C MET A 22 1.09 13.81 12.65
N CYS A 23 0.66 15.08 12.68
CA CYS A 23 -0.73 15.48 12.46
C CYS A 23 -0.92 16.34 11.20
N PRO A 24 -2.10 16.25 10.55
CA PRO A 24 -2.45 17.13 9.43
C PRO A 24 -2.37 18.61 9.80
N ASP A 25 -2.15 19.47 8.80
CA ASP A 25 -2.09 20.92 9.01
C ASP A 25 -3.36 21.43 9.73
N GLY A 26 -3.17 22.16 10.84
CA GLY A 26 -4.26 22.69 11.67
C GLY A 26 -4.74 21.76 12.78
N PHE A 27 -4.14 20.57 12.92
CA PHE A 27 -4.33 19.67 14.06
C PHE A 27 -3.11 19.68 14.98
N GLU A 28 -3.34 19.52 16.28
CA GLU A 28 -2.34 19.43 17.33
C GLU A 28 -2.21 17.98 17.80
N GLU A 29 -0.96 17.51 17.95
CA GLU A 29 -0.67 16.17 18.45
C GLU A 29 -0.72 16.16 19.98
N VAL A 30 -1.58 15.33 20.55
CA VAL A 30 -1.69 15.09 21.99
C VAL A 30 -1.76 13.59 22.20
N ASP A 31 -0.79 13.06 22.94
CA ASP A 31 -0.62 11.63 23.22
C ASP A 31 -0.77 10.68 22.02
N GLY A 32 -0.20 11.05 20.86
CA GLY A 32 -0.25 10.23 19.65
C GLY A 32 -1.59 10.28 18.91
N ARG A 33 -2.45 11.25 19.22
CA ARG A 33 -3.70 11.54 18.50
C ARG A 33 -3.70 12.97 17.99
N CYS A 34 -4.50 13.25 16.96
CA CYS A 34 -4.50 14.52 16.26
C CYS A 34 -5.84 15.24 16.45
N PHE A 35 -5.83 16.37 17.16
CA PHE A 35 -7.05 17.10 17.51
C PHE A 35 -7.09 18.51 16.93
N CYS A 36 -8.27 19.01 16.59
CA CYS A 36 -8.49 20.39 16.20
C CYS A 36 -9.80 20.90 16.79
N ALA A 37 -9.75 21.95 17.61
CA ALA A 37 -10.95 22.60 18.14
C ALA A 37 -11.36 23.80 17.27
N SER A 38 -12.64 23.91 16.99
CA SER A 38 -13.21 25.08 16.32
C SER A 38 -13.33 26.28 17.27
N THR A 39 -13.07 27.47 16.72
CA THR A 39 -13.37 28.76 17.35
C THR A 39 -14.70 29.36 16.89
N THR A 40 -15.43 28.64 16.04
CA THR A 40 -16.69 29.09 15.42
C THR A 40 -17.81 28.12 15.74
N GLU A 41 -18.94 28.63 16.18
CA GLU A 41 -20.12 27.83 16.50
C GLU A 41 -20.84 27.36 15.23
N ARG A 42 -21.33 26.12 15.28
CA ARG A 42 -22.05 25.43 14.20
C ARG A 42 -23.13 24.51 14.79
N THR A 43 -24.14 24.19 13.98
CA THR A 43 -25.04 23.06 14.31
C THR A 43 -24.27 21.74 14.28
N PHE A 44 -24.80 20.70 14.92
CA PHE A 44 -24.13 19.39 14.96
C PHE A 44 -23.80 18.85 13.56
N GLU A 45 -24.76 18.92 12.63
CA GLU A 45 -24.58 18.47 11.24
C GLU A 45 -23.49 19.27 10.52
N MET A 46 -23.47 20.60 10.68
CA MET A 46 -22.42 21.44 10.09
C MET A 46 -21.05 21.21 10.73
N ALA A 47 -21.00 20.94 12.03
CA ALA A 47 -19.77 20.60 12.73
C ALA A 47 -19.18 19.26 12.24
N MET A 48 -20.03 18.27 12.00
CA MET A 48 -19.62 16.99 11.40
C MET A 48 -19.02 17.21 10.01
N TYR A 49 -19.68 17.98 9.15
CA TYR A 49 -19.13 18.34 7.84
C TYR A 49 -17.83 19.12 7.95
N ASP A 50 -17.76 20.14 8.80
CA ASP A 50 -16.55 20.94 8.99
C ASP A 50 -15.35 20.07 9.40
N CYS A 51 -15.54 19.08 10.28
CA CYS A 51 -14.47 18.13 10.60
C CYS A 51 -14.06 17.33 9.36
N MET A 52 -14.99 16.67 8.68
CA MET A 52 -14.70 15.88 7.47
C MET A 52 -13.92 16.67 6.40
N TYR A 53 -14.16 17.98 6.28
CA TYR A 53 -13.45 18.84 5.31
C TYR A 53 -12.10 19.37 5.79
N LYS A 54 -11.79 19.33 7.10
CA LYS A 54 -10.52 19.83 7.66
C LYS A 54 -9.35 18.91 7.36
N ALA A 55 -9.55 17.60 7.46
CA ALA A 55 -8.56 16.59 7.10
C ALA A 55 -9.25 15.28 6.68
N PRO A 56 -8.67 14.51 5.75
CA PRO A 56 -9.26 13.25 5.33
C PRO A 56 -9.36 12.25 6.49
N GLY A 57 -10.48 11.52 6.52
CA GLY A 57 -10.82 10.56 7.57
C GLY A 57 -11.07 11.19 8.95
N SER A 58 -10.94 12.52 9.08
CA SER A 58 -11.25 13.18 10.34
C SER A 58 -12.74 13.29 10.59
N SER A 59 -13.12 13.22 11.85
CA SER A 59 -14.51 13.26 12.29
C SER A 59 -14.63 14.02 13.61
N LEU A 60 -15.84 14.19 14.12
CA LEU A 60 -15.99 14.64 15.50
C LEU A 60 -15.31 13.64 16.43
N VAL A 61 -14.53 14.14 17.40
CA VAL A 61 -13.77 13.31 18.33
C VAL A 61 -14.65 12.32 19.08
N VAL A 62 -14.17 11.09 19.27
CA VAL A 62 -14.80 10.08 20.15
C VAL A 62 -14.10 10.14 21.51
N ILE A 63 -14.90 10.27 22.58
CA ILE A 63 -14.42 10.32 23.96
C ILE A 63 -15.02 9.14 24.72
N ASP A 64 -14.24 8.08 24.88
CA ASP A 64 -14.71 6.84 25.52
C ASP A 64 -14.36 6.79 27.02
N ASP A 65 -13.33 7.52 27.44
CA ASP A 65 -12.92 7.64 28.84
C ASP A 65 -12.36 9.03 29.22
N ALA A 66 -11.85 9.13 30.44
CA ALA A 66 -11.34 10.37 30.99
C ALA A 66 -10.02 10.80 30.38
N GLU A 67 -9.21 9.87 29.88
CA GLU A 67 -7.92 10.13 29.22
C GLU A 67 -8.19 10.78 27.86
N ASP A 68 -9.09 10.19 27.06
CA ASP A 68 -9.55 10.76 25.80
C ASP A 68 -10.05 12.20 25.95
N ARG A 69 -10.79 12.46 27.04
CA ARG A 69 -11.33 13.77 27.35
C ARG A 69 -10.24 14.77 27.70
N GLU A 70 -9.25 14.36 28.50
CA GLU A 70 -8.12 15.21 28.87
C GLU A 70 -7.29 15.57 27.63
N ASP A 71 -7.06 14.62 26.74
CA ASP A 71 -6.31 14.82 25.50
C ASP A 71 -7.04 15.74 24.52
N ALA A 72 -8.31 15.45 24.23
CA ALA A 72 -9.12 16.24 23.29
C ALA A 72 -9.33 17.70 23.77
N MET A 73 -9.24 17.94 25.07
CA MET A 73 -9.41 19.26 25.69
C MET A 73 -8.08 19.96 26.00
N PHE A 74 -6.94 19.35 25.67
CA PHE A 74 -5.64 19.91 25.95
C PHE A 74 -5.49 21.31 25.32
N GLY A 75 -5.08 22.29 26.13
CA GLY A 75 -4.91 23.68 25.68
C GLY A 75 -6.19 24.49 25.49
N LEU A 76 -7.39 23.91 25.67
CA LEU A 76 -8.66 24.62 25.58
C LEU A 76 -9.02 25.28 26.92
N SER A 77 -9.44 26.54 26.89
CA SER A 77 -9.66 27.37 28.09
C SER A 77 -11.14 27.66 28.40
N GLY A 78 -12.08 26.86 27.88
CA GLY A 78 -13.52 27.11 28.02
C GLY A 78 -14.32 25.89 28.53
N PRO A 79 -15.42 26.10 29.27
CA PRO A 79 -16.32 25.01 29.64
C PRO A 79 -17.15 24.53 28.43
N VAL A 80 -17.36 23.22 28.36
CA VAL A 80 -18.15 22.44 27.38
C VAL A 80 -19.60 22.99 27.36
N PRO A 81 -20.20 23.25 26.17
CA PRO A 81 -20.44 22.23 25.15
C PRO A 81 -19.56 22.37 23.90
N TYR A 82 -18.84 21.30 23.53
CA TYR A 82 -18.34 21.09 22.19
C TYR A 82 -19.15 19.99 21.52
N TRP A 83 -19.41 20.10 20.21
CA TRP A 83 -19.85 18.94 19.44
C TRP A 83 -18.71 17.94 19.32
N ILE A 84 -19.08 16.70 19.56
CA ILE A 84 -18.23 15.51 19.58
C ILE A 84 -19.06 14.35 19.01
N ASN A 85 -18.45 13.19 18.80
CA ASN A 85 -19.13 12.05 18.22
C ASN A 85 -20.25 11.53 19.14
N PRO A 86 -21.47 11.26 18.63
CA PRO A 86 -22.57 10.68 19.43
C PRO A 86 -22.26 9.32 20.05
N ASN A 87 -21.25 8.61 19.54
CA ASN A 87 -20.82 7.31 20.07
C ASN A 87 -19.94 7.42 21.33
N SER A 88 -19.56 8.63 21.75
CA SER A 88 -18.74 8.87 22.94
C SER A 88 -19.42 8.35 24.21
N LEU A 89 -18.64 7.71 25.09
CA LEU A 89 -19.15 7.04 26.29
C LEU A 89 -18.93 7.84 27.58
N ASP A 90 -17.94 8.74 27.66
CA ASP A 90 -17.61 9.53 28.87
C ASP A 90 -17.96 11.02 28.72
N VAL A 91 -19.19 11.30 28.28
CA VAL A 91 -19.70 12.67 28.11
C VAL A 91 -21.08 12.88 28.73
N ASP A 92 -21.21 13.94 29.54
CA ASP A 92 -22.47 14.37 30.16
C ASP A 92 -23.19 15.41 29.28
N PHE A 93 -23.42 15.12 27.99
CA PHE A 93 -24.05 16.08 27.07
C PHE A 93 -25.34 15.57 26.44
N ASN A 94 -26.42 16.34 26.63
CA ASN A 94 -27.71 16.12 25.99
C ASN A 94 -28.20 17.45 25.41
N THR A 95 -27.45 17.97 24.44
CA THR A 95 -27.75 19.25 23.77
C THR A 95 -28.59 18.98 22.51
N PRO A 96 -29.72 19.68 22.30
CA PRO A 96 -30.49 19.56 21.08
C PRO A 96 -29.64 19.85 19.82
N PRO A 97 -29.78 19.06 18.73
CA PRO A 97 -28.91 19.15 17.54
C PRO A 97 -29.05 20.47 16.75
N ASP A 98 -30.11 21.24 17.03
CA ASP A 98 -30.39 22.56 16.46
C ASP A 98 -29.69 23.72 17.18
N VAL A 99 -29.00 23.45 18.29
CA VAL A 99 -28.15 24.43 18.98
C VAL A 99 -26.85 24.62 18.19
N GLU A 100 -26.26 25.81 18.23
CA GLU A 100 -24.92 26.04 17.70
C GLU A 100 -23.90 25.93 18.84
N ASN A 101 -22.82 25.15 18.64
CA ASN A 101 -21.70 25.05 19.57
C ASN A 101 -20.39 24.97 18.78
N CYS A 102 -19.27 25.26 19.44
CA CYS A 102 -17.95 24.89 18.94
C CYS A 102 -17.85 23.36 18.87
N TYR A 103 -16.84 22.83 18.18
CA TYR A 103 -16.70 21.39 17.95
C TYR A 103 -15.23 20.98 17.97
N ILE A 104 -14.97 19.71 18.25
CA ILE A 104 -13.61 19.16 18.26
C ILE A 104 -13.56 18.04 17.23
N CYS A 105 -12.59 18.16 16.32
CA CYS A 105 -12.29 17.17 15.32
C CYS A 105 -11.12 16.32 15.77
N GLU A 106 -11.17 15.04 15.45
CA GLU A 106 -10.06 14.12 15.54
C GLU A 106 -9.72 13.64 14.13
N ALA A 107 -8.44 13.73 13.75
CA ALA A 107 -7.95 13.20 12.48
C ALA A 107 -7.23 11.86 12.70
N PRO A 108 -7.38 10.90 11.77
CA PRO A 108 -6.52 9.73 11.75
C PRO A 108 -5.08 10.19 11.50
N GLN A 109 -4.12 9.50 12.09
CA GLN A 109 -2.73 9.67 11.73
C GLN A 109 -2.53 9.16 10.30
N CYS A 110 -2.67 10.02 9.30
CA CYS A 110 -2.23 9.69 7.94
C CYS A 110 -0.70 9.73 7.92
N PRO A 111 0.01 8.63 7.61
CA PRO A 111 1.45 8.71 7.45
C PRO A 111 1.76 9.58 6.23
N PRO A 112 2.64 10.60 6.33
CA PRO A 112 3.36 11.04 5.15
C PRO A 112 4.28 9.90 4.75
N THR A 113 3.88 9.05 3.81
CA THR A 113 4.84 8.20 3.11
C THR A 113 5.65 9.10 2.18
N THR A 114 6.61 9.83 2.75
CA THR A 114 7.84 10.05 1.99
C THR A 114 8.46 8.67 1.89
N PRO A 115 8.51 8.03 0.70
CA PRO A 115 9.09 6.69 0.62
C PRO A 115 10.52 6.82 1.08
N LEU A 116 10.89 6.11 2.15
CA LEU A 116 12.30 5.88 2.44
C LEU A 116 12.89 5.24 1.17
N PRO A 117 14.04 5.72 0.67
CA PRO A 117 14.59 5.16 -0.54
C PRO A 117 14.83 3.66 -0.35
N THR A 118 14.09 2.83 -1.09
CA THR A 118 14.23 1.37 -1.05
C THR A 118 15.64 1.01 -1.43
N VAL A 119 16.37 0.36 -0.52
CA VAL A 119 17.70 -0.18 -0.78
C VAL A 119 17.58 -1.61 -1.24
N PHE A 120 18.47 -2.02 -2.13
CA PHE A 120 18.60 -3.40 -2.56
C PHE A 120 19.32 -4.20 -1.48
N ASP A 121 18.72 -5.30 -1.05
CA ASP A 121 19.31 -6.29 -0.15
C ASP A 121 19.49 -7.59 -0.92
N TYR A 122 20.74 -7.92 -1.25
CA TYR A 122 21.05 -9.14 -2.01
C TYR A 122 20.79 -10.41 -1.20
N GLY A 123 21.03 -10.38 0.12
CA GLY A 123 20.80 -11.53 0.99
C GLY A 123 19.31 -11.86 1.10
N ALA A 124 18.46 -10.84 1.21
CA ALA A 124 17.01 -10.97 1.18
C ALA A 124 16.53 -11.50 -0.19
N ALA A 125 17.05 -10.94 -1.29
CA ALA A 125 16.70 -11.39 -2.65
C ALA A 125 17.04 -12.86 -2.91
N VAL A 126 18.23 -13.31 -2.47
CA VAL A 126 18.64 -14.72 -2.55
C VAL A 126 17.75 -15.61 -1.69
N SER A 127 17.42 -15.18 -0.46
CA SER A 127 16.56 -15.96 0.43
C SER A 127 15.15 -16.10 -0.15
N ALA A 128 14.61 -15.01 -0.71
CA ALA A 128 13.34 -15.02 -1.41
C ALA A 128 13.36 -15.99 -2.59
N TYR A 129 14.45 -16.00 -3.38
CA TYR A 129 14.66 -16.94 -4.47
C TYR A 129 14.61 -18.39 -3.99
N ASP A 130 15.43 -18.71 -2.99
CA ASP A 130 15.58 -20.09 -2.52
C ASP A 130 14.24 -20.60 -1.95
N ASN A 131 13.48 -19.75 -1.27
CA ASN A 131 12.16 -20.06 -0.75
C ASN A 131 11.14 -20.32 -1.87
N LEU A 132 11.13 -19.49 -2.91
CA LEU A 132 10.21 -19.70 -4.03
C LEU A 132 10.58 -20.95 -4.83
N GLU A 133 11.85 -21.16 -5.16
CA GLU A 133 12.31 -22.35 -5.88
C GLU A 133 11.94 -23.63 -5.12
N ALA A 134 12.09 -23.63 -3.79
CA ALA A 134 11.65 -24.73 -2.94
C ALA A 134 10.12 -24.94 -2.98
N THR A 135 9.34 -23.86 -3.04
CA THR A 135 7.87 -23.90 -3.07
C THR A 135 7.34 -24.41 -4.41
N LEU A 136 7.92 -23.95 -5.52
CA LEU A 136 7.56 -24.35 -6.88
C LEU A 136 7.94 -25.80 -7.18
N GLY A 137 9.05 -26.27 -6.60
CA GLY A 137 9.64 -27.56 -6.94
C GLY A 137 10.34 -27.55 -8.30
N PRO A 138 11.07 -28.62 -8.64
CA PRO A 138 12.04 -28.61 -9.74
C PRO A 138 11.41 -28.48 -11.13
N GLU A 139 10.23 -29.06 -11.35
CA GLU A 139 9.58 -29.07 -12.67
C GLU A 139 9.02 -27.69 -13.02
N ILE A 140 8.31 -27.05 -12.08
CA ILE A 140 7.75 -25.70 -12.29
C ILE A 140 8.86 -24.65 -12.28
N SER A 141 9.87 -24.79 -11.43
CA SER A 141 11.04 -23.90 -11.43
C SER A 141 11.80 -23.94 -12.77
N ALA A 142 11.91 -25.12 -13.38
CA ALA A 142 12.50 -25.26 -14.71
C ALA A 142 11.61 -24.65 -15.80
N GLU A 143 10.29 -24.82 -15.73
CA GLU A 143 9.32 -24.21 -16.66
C GLU A 143 9.39 -22.68 -16.64
N LEU A 144 9.52 -22.08 -15.46
CA LEU A 144 9.62 -20.63 -15.26
C LEU A 144 11.03 -20.08 -15.51
N GLY A 145 12.03 -20.93 -15.74
CA GLY A 145 13.40 -20.48 -15.99
C GLY A 145 14.11 -19.89 -14.76
N MET A 146 13.72 -20.30 -13.54
CA MET A 146 14.29 -19.83 -12.27
C MET A 146 15.84 -19.89 -12.27
N GLY A 147 16.43 -20.95 -12.83
CA GLY A 147 17.88 -21.11 -12.87
C GLY A 147 18.63 -20.05 -13.71
N SER A 148 18.00 -19.47 -14.73
CA SER A 148 18.56 -18.33 -15.48
C SER A 148 18.45 -17.07 -14.65
N PHE A 149 17.28 -16.85 -14.03
CA PHE A 149 17.08 -15.71 -13.13
C PHE A 149 18.11 -15.67 -11.99
N ARG A 150 18.45 -16.83 -11.39
CA ARG A 150 19.48 -16.87 -10.35
C ARG A 150 20.85 -16.39 -10.82
N GLN A 151 21.25 -16.82 -12.01
CA GLN A 151 22.54 -16.41 -12.59
C GLN A 151 22.61 -14.90 -12.79
N ASP A 152 21.49 -14.29 -13.21
CA ASP A 152 21.42 -12.85 -13.42
C ASP A 152 21.33 -12.08 -12.09
N LEU A 153 20.60 -12.61 -11.09
CA LEU A 153 20.53 -12.04 -9.75
C LEU A 153 21.92 -12.03 -9.07
N ASP A 154 22.73 -13.06 -9.26
CA ASP A 154 24.09 -13.14 -8.69
C ASP A 154 25.02 -12.03 -9.20
N LEU A 155 24.73 -11.43 -10.36
CA LEU A 155 25.48 -10.26 -10.87
C LEU A 155 25.20 -8.99 -10.05
N TYR A 156 24.09 -8.96 -9.31
CA TYR A 156 23.73 -7.84 -8.45
C TYR A 156 24.37 -7.91 -7.06
N ALA A 157 25.07 -8.99 -6.70
CA ALA A 157 25.69 -9.15 -5.37
C ALA A 157 26.61 -7.98 -4.98
N GLY A 158 27.28 -7.35 -5.94
CA GLY A 158 28.15 -6.18 -5.71
C GLY A 158 27.42 -4.85 -5.49
N TYR A 159 26.08 -4.83 -5.61
CA TYR A 159 25.26 -3.62 -5.45
C TYR A 159 24.43 -3.62 -4.17
N ASP A 160 24.66 -4.57 -3.27
CA ASP A 160 24.02 -4.65 -1.95
C ASP A 160 24.12 -3.31 -1.19
N GLY A 161 23.00 -2.87 -0.62
CA GLY A 161 22.86 -1.58 0.08
C GLY A 161 22.69 -0.34 -0.81
N ASN A 162 22.79 -0.47 -2.14
CA ASN A 162 22.49 0.65 -3.04
C ASN A 162 20.99 0.90 -3.17
N GLN A 163 20.60 2.13 -3.49
CA GLN A 163 19.20 2.43 -3.80
C GLN A 163 18.77 1.62 -5.02
N LEU A 164 17.62 0.95 -4.91
CA LEU A 164 17.08 0.08 -5.94
C LEU A 164 16.82 0.85 -7.25
N ALA A 165 16.39 2.12 -7.14
CA ALA A 165 16.20 3.03 -8.27
C ALA A 165 17.50 3.39 -9.02
N ASN A 166 18.67 3.19 -8.41
CA ASN A 166 19.98 3.50 -9.00
C ASN A 166 20.74 2.26 -9.48
N LEU A 167 20.13 1.08 -9.37
CA LEU A 167 20.74 -0.14 -9.87
C LEU A 167 20.86 -0.08 -11.40
N PRO A 168 21.98 -0.58 -11.97
CA PRO A 168 22.10 -0.67 -13.40
C PRO A 168 21.19 -1.78 -13.95
N ASN A 169 20.67 -1.60 -15.15
CA ASN A 169 20.00 -2.68 -15.89
C ASN A 169 21.08 -3.59 -16.49
N ILE A 170 21.29 -4.76 -15.90
CA ILE A 170 22.26 -5.75 -16.36
C ILE A 170 21.60 -7.10 -16.55
N SER A 171 22.03 -7.82 -17.60
CA SER A 171 21.71 -9.23 -17.84
C SER A 171 20.23 -9.59 -17.68
N GLY A 172 19.36 -8.97 -18.49
CA GLY A 172 17.95 -9.32 -18.52
C GLY A 172 17.10 -8.77 -17.38
N ILE A 173 17.68 -8.40 -16.23
CA ILE A 173 16.93 -7.79 -15.13
C ILE A 173 16.72 -6.29 -15.40
N ILE A 174 15.46 -5.86 -15.25
CA ILE A 174 15.05 -4.46 -15.29
C ILE A 174 14.52 -4.02 -13.93
N ILE A 175 14.61 -2.73 -13.63
CA ILE A 175 13.96 -2.15 -12.45
C ILE A 175 12.57 -1.67 -12.82
N GLN A 176 11.54 -2.27 -12.23
CA GLN A 176 10.18 -1.75 -12.34
C GLN A 176 9.98 -0.65 -11.29
N PRO A 177 9.32 0.46 -11.66
CA PRO A 177 8.91 1.44 -10.68
C PRO A 177 7.83 0.86 -9.76
N GLU A 178 7.52 1.61 -8.71
CA GLU A 178 6.34 1.36 -7.88
C GLU A 178 5.06 1.41 -8.73
N ARG A 179 4.11 0.51 -8.45
CA ARG A 179 2.88 0.33 -9.22
C ARG A 179 1.84 -0.48 -8.45
N TRP A 180 0.59 -0.39 -8.86
CA TRP A 180 -0.48 -1.23 -8.31
C TRP A 180 -0.59 -2.55 -9.05
N ALA A 181 -1.00 -3.58 -8.34
CA ALA A 181 -1.29 -4.91 -8.87
C ALA A 181 -2.55 -5.50 -8.22
N VAL A 182 -3.25 -6.34 -8.97
CA VAL A 182 -4.22 -7.27 -8.38
C VAL A 182 -3.47 -8.56 -8.05
N CYS A 183 -3.25 -8.81 -6.77
CA CYS A 183 -2.50 -9.96 -6.26
C CYS A 183 -3.46 -11.13 -6.06
N TYR A 184 -3.05 -12.33 -6.48
CA TYR A 184 -3.79 -13.56 -6.26
C TYR A 184 -2.95 -14.56 -5.47
N ALA A 185 -3.45 -14.94 -4.31
CA ALA A 185 -2.89 -16.00 -3.47
C ALA A 185 -3.77 -17.24 -3.60
N SER A 186 -3.28 -18.26 -4.31
CA SER A 186 -3.97 -19.55 -4.49
C SER A 186 -4.00 -20.42 -3.23
N GLY A 187 -3.46 -19.93 -2.11
CA GLY A 187 -3.34 -20.65 -0.83
C GLY A 187 -2.16 -21.62 -0.76
N GLU A 188 -1.39 -21.80 -1.83
CA GLU A 188 -0.22 -22.69 -1.87
C GLU A 188 1.13 -21.96 -1.67
N GLY A 189 1.11 -20.80 -1.00
CA GLY A 189 2.32 -20.03 -0.68
C GLY A 189 2.95 -19.28 -1.86
N VAL A 190 2.25 -19.23 -3.01
CA VAL A 190 2.64 -18.43 -4.17
C VAL A 190 1.66 -17.27 -4.34
N ILE A 191 2.19 -16.06 -4.48
CA ILE A 191 1.44 -14.86 -4.82
C ILE A 191 1.72 -14.52 -6.29
N THR A 192 0.66 -14.35 -7.07
CA THR A 192 0.74 -13.95 -8.47
C THR A 192 0.21 -12.52 -8.63
N GLY A 193 1.04 -11.61 -9.12
CA GLY A 193 0.62 -10.23 -9.40
C GLY A 193 0.03 -10.11 -10.80
N LEU A 194 -1.19 -9.60 -10.92
CA LEU A 194 -1.85 -9.28 -12.19
C LEU A 194 -1.81 -7.77 -12.41
N PHE A 195 -1.09 -7.34 -13.44
CA PHE A 195 -0.97 -5.92 -13.78
C PHE A 195 -1.87 -5.60 -14.95
N LEU A 196 -3.07 -5.17 -14.59
CA LEU A 196 -4.13 -4.82 -15.53
C LEU A 196 -3.94 -3.37 -15.99
N PRO A 197 -4.40 -3.00 -17.19
CA PRO A 197 -4.38 -1.61 -17.65
C PRO A 197 -4.96 -0.61 -16.63
N GLU A 198 -6.00 -1.04 -15.91
CA GLU A 198 -6.70 -0.28 -14.88
C GLU A 198 -5.83 -0.05 -13.62
N THR A 199 -4.87 -0.94 -13.33
CA THR A 199 -3.99 -0.80 -12.15
C THR A 199 -2.83 0.19 -12.39
N ARG A 200 -2.44 0.45 -13.64
CA ARG A 200 -1.30 1.34 -13.95
C ARG A 200 -1.47 2.75 -13.38
N ASN A 201 -2.69 3.27 -13.43
CA ASN A 201 -3.09 4.54 -12.84
C ASN A 201 -4.37 4.30 -12.06
N PHE A 202 -4.32 3.39 -11.09
CA PHE A 202 -5.51 2.97 -10.33
C PHE A 202 -6.33 4.19 -9.91
N ASP A 203 -7.57 4.22 -10.37
CA ASP A 203 -8.57 5.23 -10.07
C ASP A 203 -9.76 4.50 -9.45
N PRO A 204 -10.03 4.68 -8.14
CA PRO A 204 -11.13 3.99 -7.48
C PRO A 204 -12.49 4.33 -8.11
N ASN A 205 -12.62 5.47 -8.81
CA ASN A 205 -13.86 5.87 -9.50
C ASN A 205 -14.12 5.06 -10.78
N VAL A 206 -13.06 4.46 -11.36
CA VAL A 206 -13.16 3.63 -12.56
C VAL A 206 -13.31 2.15 -12.17
N GLY A 207 -12.68 1.74 -11.07
CA GLY A 207 -12.71 0.37 -10.58
C GLY A 207 -11.94 -0.62 -11.46
N LEU A 208 -11.93 -1.89 -11.04
CA LEU A 208 -11.27 -2.99 -11.76
C LEU A 208 -12.17 -3.55 -12.90
N PRO A 209 -11.62 -4.26 -13.91
CA PRO A 209 -12.41 -4.83 -15.00
C PRO A 209 -13.22 -6.06 -14.58
N VAL A 210 -14.50 -6.15 -14.98
CA VAL A 210 -15.46 -7.19 -14.52
C VAL A 210 -14.96 -8.61 -14.77
N GLU A 211 -14.24 -8.84 -15.86
CA GLU A 211 -13.63 -10.13 -16.20
C GLU A 211 -12.13 -9.94 -16.45
N LEU A 212 -11.35 -10.98 -16.16
CA LEU A 212 -9.94 -11.01 -16.56
C LEU A 212 -9.80 -11.13 -18.09
N PRO A 213 -8.73 -10.60 -18.69
CA PRO A 213 -8.51 -10.73 -20.12
C PRO A 213 -8.24 -12.19 -20.53
N SER A 214 -9.28 -12.89 -20.99
CA SER A 214 -9.24 -14.34 -21.27
C SER A 214 -8.15 -14.77 -22.25
N SER A 215 -7.77 -13.93 -23.23
CA SER A 215 -6.67 -14.24 -24.14
C SER A 215 -5.29 -14.10 -23.49
N ALA A 216 -5.13 -13.23 -22.48
CA ALA A 216 -3.90 -13.17 -21.70
C ALA A 216 -3.77 -14.40 -20.80
N VAL A 217 -4.85 -14.79 -20.13
CA VAL A 217 -4.93 -16.01 -19.31
C VAL A 217 -4.59 -17.25 -20.15
N ALA A 218 -5.13 -17.33 -21.38
CA ALA A 218 -4.82 -18.42 -22.31
C ALA A 218 -3.32 -18.49 -22.67
N VAL A 219 -2.67 -17.35 -22.90
CA VAL A 219 -1.23 -17.33 -23.20
C VAL A 219 -0.40 -17.85 -22.03
N VAL A 220 -0.73 -17.48 -20.80
CA VAL A 220 -0.03 -18.00 -19.61
C VAL A 220 -0.24 -19.50 -19.51
N ARG A 221 -1.48 -19.98 -19.66
CA ARG A 221 -1.81 -21.41 -19.63
C ARG A 221 -1.06 -22.22 -20.68
N ASP A 222 -0.91 -21.69 -21.89
CA ASP A 222 -0.30 -22.41 -23.01
C ASP A 222 1.23 -22.43 -22.94
N ASN A 223 1.86 -21.43 -22.32
CA ASN A 223 3.32 -21.33 -22.20
C ASN A 223 3.87 -21.88 -20.87
N TYR A 224 3.08 -21.81 -19.80
CA TYR A 224 3.44 -22.30 -18.46
C TYR A 224 2.36 -23.24 -17.90
N PRO A 225 2.05 -24.34 -18.59
CA PRO A 225 0.97 -25.23 -18.21
C PRO A 225 1.14 -25.86 -16.82
N LEU A 226 2.36 -26.16 -16.37
CA LEU A 226 2.57 -26.74 -15.04
C LEU A 226 2.26 -25.71 -13.95
N PHE A 227 2.82 -24.50 -14.09
CA PHE A 227 2.53 -23.38 -13.19
C PHE A 227 1.04 -23.05 -13.17
N PHE A 228 0.43 -22.88 -14.35
CA PHE A 228 -0.97 -22.51 -14.48
C PHE A 228 -1.89 -23.55 -13.83
N ASN A 229 -1.70 -24.83 -14.15
CA ASN A 229 -2.55 -25.89 -13.62
C ASN A 229 -2.41 -26.06 -12.11
N ARG A 230 -1.26 -25.71 -11.53
CA ARG A 230 -1.02 -25.81 -10.10
C ARG A 230 -1.57 -24.62 -9.33
N TYR A 231 -1.23 -23.41 -9.77
CA TYR A 231 -1.44 -22.19 -8.99
C TYR A 231 -2.54 -21.28 -9.54
N LEU A 232 -2.93 -21.41 -10.80
CA LEU A 232 -3.87 -20.48 -11.47
C LEU A 232 -5.13 -21.18 -12.02
N SER A 233 -5.35 -22.46 -11.71
CA SER A 233 -6.43 -23.24 -12.33
C SER A 233 -7.83 -22.69 -12.04
N ASN A 234 -8.00 -22.01 -10.90
CA ASN A 234 -9.26 -21.40 -10.46
C ASN A 234 -9.28 -19.88 -10.67
N LEU A 235 -8.22 -19.28 -11.22
CA LEU A 235 -8.01 -17.83 -11.24
C LEU A 235 -9.23 -17.04 -11.74
N GLU A 236 -9.79 -17.41 -12.89
CA GLU A 236 -10.93 -16.71 -13.47
C GLU A 236 -12.22 -16.89 -12.64
N THR A 237 -12.40 -18.07 -12.03
CA THR A 237 -13.55 -18.34 -11.16
C THR A 237 -13.44 -17.58 -9.85
N ASP A 238 -12.25 -17.58 -9.24
CA ASP A 238 -11.99 -16.89 -8.00
C ASP A 238 -12.08 -15.36 -8.19
N TYR A 239 -11.60 -14.84 -9.33
CA TYR A 239 -11.69 -13.41 -9.64
C TYR A 239 -13.15 -12.96 -9.76
N ALA A 240 -13.98 -13.75 -10.45
CA ALA A 240 -15.41 -13.46 -10.56
C ALA A 240 -16.10 -13.42 -9.18
N ASN A 241 -15.63 -14.21 -8.21
CA ASN A 241 -16.16 -14.23 -6.84
C ASN A 241 -15.51 -13.18 -5.92
N SER A 242 -14.32 -12.67 -6.25
CA SER A 242 -13.55 -11.72 -5.42
C SER A 242 -14.10 -10.29 -5.42
N ARG A 243 -15.18 -10.02 -6.14
CA ARG A 243 -15.61 -8.64 -6.43
C ARG A 243 -17.05 -8.34 -6.05
N ASP A 244 -17.80 -9.34 -5.62
CA ASP A 244 -19.22 -9.15 -5.28
C ASP A 244 -19.40 -8.29 -4.01
N ASP A 245 -18.35 -8.13 -3.19
CA ASP A 245 -18.42 -7.50 -1.86
C ASP A 245 -17.53 -6.25 -1.67
N VAL A 246 -16.84 -5.76 -2.72
CA VAL A 246 -15.88 -4.64 -2.60
C VAL A 246 -16.42 -3.38 -3.25
N ASP A 247 -16.81 -2.40 -2.42
CA ASP A 247 -17.10 -1.04 -2.84
C ASP A 247 -15.87 -0.17 -2.58
N PHE A 248 -15.31 0.43 -3.64
CA PHE A 248 -14.14 1.29 -3.53
C PHE A 248 -14.58 2.64 -2.93
N ASP A 249 -14.03 3.01 -1.77
CA ASP A 249 -14.37 4.26 -1.11
C ASP A 249 -13.74 5.46 -1.86
N GLU A 250 -14.43 5.91 -2.90
CA GLU A 250 -14.07 7.05 -3.73
C GLU A 250 -14.11 8.38 -2.95
N VAL A 251 -14.93 8.46 -1.89
CA VAL A 251 -15.07 9.68 -1.10
C VAL A 251 -13.81 9.91 -0.27
N THR A 252 -13.25 8.84 0.32
CA THR A 252 -12.05 8.92 1.16
C THR A 252 -10.77 8.84 0.34
N TYR A 253 -10.75 8.12 -0.78
CA TYR A 253 -9.50 7.78 -1.49
C TYR A 253 -9.50 8.11 -3.00
N GLY A 254 -10.54 8.77 -3.50
CA GLY A 254 -10.68 9.16 -4.90
C GLY A 254 -9.69 10.23 -5.38
N PRO A 255 -9.69 10.54 -6.69
CA PRO A 255 -8.81 11.54 -7.30
C PRO A 255 -9.02 12.96 -6.75
N ASP A 256 -10.20 13.24 -6.18
CA ASP A 256 -10.53 14.50 -5.51
C ASP A 256 -10.41 14.40 -3.97
N ALA A 257 -9.98 13.25 -3.44
CA ALA A 257 -9.85 13.02 -2.01
C ALA A 257 -8.48 13.45 -1.47
N ASN A 258 -8.44 13.75 -0.17
CA ASN A 258 -7.22 14.22 0.50
C ASN A 258 -6.31 13.07 0.98
N CYS A 259 -6.79 11.82 0.97
CA CYS A 259 -6.04 10.64 1.40
C CYS A 259 -5.54 9.83 0.20
N PRO A 260 -4.28 9.35 0.20
CA PRO A 260 -3.84 8.35 -0.77
C PRO A 260 -4.61 7.04 -0.53
N TYR A 261 -4.90 6.32 -1.61
CA TYR A 261 -5.56 5.02 -1.54
C TYR A 261 -4.76 4.03 -0.66
N PRO A 262 -5.42 3.19 0.17
CA PRO A 262 -4.72 2.29 1.10
C PRO A 262 -3.76 1.37 0.36
N PRO A 263 -2.52 1.17 0.86
CA PRO A 263 -1.48 0.42 0.16
C PRO A 263 -1.92 -1.01 -0.17
N ARG A 264 -2.84 -1.59 0.62
CA ARG A 264 -3.44 -2.89 0.37
C ARG A 264 -4.94 -2.86 0.64
N THR A 265 -5.75 -3.46 -0.23
CA THR A 265 -7.19 -3.66 -0.04
C THR A 265 -7.54 -5.10 -0.37
N GLU A 266 -8.07 -5.83 0.60
CA GLU A 266 -8.56 -7.20 0.40
C GLU A 266 -9.80 -7.17 -0.50
N LEU A 267 -9.77 -7.95 -1.58
CA LEU A 267 -10.91 -8.08 -2.48
C LEU A 267 -11.77 -9.31 -2.11
N GLY A 268 -11.14 -10.34 -1.54
CA GLY A 268 -11.80 -11.62 -1.26
C GLY A 268 -11.46 -12.65 -2.34
N GLY A 269 -11.89 -13.91 -2.17
CA GLY A 269 -11.56 -14.97 -3.12
C GLY A 269 -10.05 -15.23 -3.32
N GLY A 270 -9.22 -14.82 -2.36
CA GLY A 270 -7.76 -14.90 -2.48
C GLY A 270 -7.13 -13.73 -3.24
N PHE A 271 -7.89 -12.67 -3.52
CA PHE A 271 -7.39 -11.47 -4.19
C PHE A 271 -7.23 -10.29 -3.24
N ASP A 272 -6.19 -9.49 -3.51
CA ASP A 272 -6.01 -8.16 -2.93
C ASP A 272 -5.50 -7.17 -3.99
N LEU A 273 -5.87 -5.90 -3.85
CA LEU A 273 -5.26 -4.79 -4.59
C LEU A 273 -4.10 -4.27 -3.75
N ASP A 274 -2.87 -4.38 -4.24
CA ASP A 274 -1.66 -4.03 -3.47
C ASP A 274 -0.76 -3.07 -4.22
N ARG A 275 -0.07 -2.21 -3.48
CA ARG A 275 0.92 -1.26 -4.00
C ARG A 275 2.29 -1.87 -3.89
N ILE A 276 2.81 -2.31 -5.04
CA ILE A 276 4.10 -2.97 -5.14
C ILE A 276 5.20 -1.91 -5.17
N PRO A 277 6.16 -1.95 -4.23
CA PRO A 277 7.31 -1.05 -4.26
C PRO A 277 8.19 -1.31 -5.50
N PRO A 278 9.17 -0.44 -5.79
CA PRO A 278 10.12 -0.70 -6.86
C PRO A 278 10.79 -2.07 -6.66
N ALA A 279 10.91 -2.85 -7.75
CA ALA A 279 11.35 -4.24 -7.70
C ALA A 279 12.32 -4.57 -8.84
N LEU A 280 13.22 -5.53 -8.58
CA LEU A 280 14.00 -6.19 -9.63
C LEU A 280 13.06 -7.14 -10.38
N CYS A 281 13.00 -6.99 -11.69
CA CYS A 281 12.07 -7.69 -12.55
C CYS A 281 12.85 -8.45 -13.62
N PHE A 282 12.65 -9.77 -13.67
CA PHE A 282 13.22 -10.64 -14.68
C PHE A 282 12.15 -11.08 -15.69
N PRO A 283 12.14 -10.54 -16.91
CA PRO A 283 11.19 -10.91 -17.94
C PRO A 283 11.49 -12.31 -18.47
N ILE A 284 10.52 -13.22 -18.31
CA ILE A 284 10.60 -14.61 -18.77
C ILE A 284 10.06 -14.70 -20.21
N ILE A 285 9.01 -13.94 -20.53
CA ILE A 285 8.37 -13.91 -21.85
C ILE A 285 7.84 -12.52 -22.15
N GLU A 286 7.89 -12.11 -23.43
CA GLU A 286 7.14 -10.97 -23.95
C GLU A 286 6.37 -11.46 -25.19
N ARG A 287 5.03 -11.40 -25.15
CA ARG A 287 4.18 -11.83 -26.26
C ARG A 287 3.09 -10.82 -26.55
N GLU A 288 3.04 -10.41 -27.81
CA GLU A 288 1.92 -9.67 -28.36
C GLU A 288 0.79 -10.65 -28.75
N VAL A 289 -0.41 -10.39 -28.24
CA VAL A 289 -1.63 -11.17 -28.39
C VAL A 289 -2.68 -10.27 -29.02
N VAL A 290 -3.50 -10.79 -29.92
CA VAL A 290 -4.60 -9.98 -30.48
C VAL A 290 -5.69 -9.84 -29.42
N ASP A 291 -6.06 -8.60 -29.09
CA ASP A 291 -7.20 -8.31 -28.20
C ASP A 291 -8.51 -8.59 -28.98
N PRO A 292 -9.50 -9.31 -28.41
CA PRO A 292 -10.82 -9.44 -29.03
C PRO A 292 -11.57 -8.11 -29.19
N ASP A 293 -11.18 -7.05 -28.45
CA ASP A 293 -11.66 -5.69 -28.67
C ASP A 293 -11.04 -5.08 -29.95
N PRO A 294 -11.82 -4.81 -31.01
CA PRO A 294 -11.32 -4.23 -32.26
C PRO A 294 -10.74 -2.82 -32.11
N ALA A 295 -10.93 -2.14 -30.97
CA ALA A 295 -10.33 -0.86 -30.65
C ALA A 295 -8.95 -0.96 -29.97
N ALA A 296 -8.58 -2.13 -29.44
CA ALA A 296 -7.27 -2.41 -28.86
C ALA A 296 -6.40 -3.12 -29.91
N ARG A 297 -5.24 -2.56 -30.25
CA ARG A 297 -4.42 -3.09 -31.36
C ARG A 297 -3.72 -4.41 -31.01
N ALA A 298 -3.40 -4.62 -29.74
CA ALA A 298 -2.84 -5.84 -29.18
C ALA A 298 -2.81 -5.79 -27.64
N MET A 299 -2.78 -6.96 -27.01
CA MET A 299 -2.41 -7.19 -25.62
C MET A 299 -0.98 -7.73 -25.51
N ILE A 300 -0.09 -7.08 -24.76
CA ILE A 300 1.24 -7.64 -24.46
C ILE A 300 1.16 -8.37 -23.12
N VAL A 301 1.44 -9.68 -23.15
CA VAL A 301 1.60 -10.51 -21.94
C VAL A 301 3.08 -10.63 -21.62
N ILE A 302 3.47 -10.18 -20.44
CA ILE A 302 4.82 -10.39 -19.90
C ILE A 302 4.71 -11.18 -18.62
N VAL A 303 5.35 -12.35 -18.56
CA VAL A 303 5.50 -13.07 -17.29
C VAL A 303 6.88 -12.75 -16.74
N THR A 304 6.93 -12.30 -15.49
CA THR A 304 8.17 -11.86 -14.84
C THR A 304 8.31 -12.55 -13.49
N ILE A 305 9.56 -12.63 -13.01
CA ILE A 305 9.88 -12.99 -11.63
C ILE A 305 10.37 -11.71 -10.97
N GLU A 306 9.78 -11.34 -9.83
CA GLU A 306 10.16 -10.13 -9.12
C GLU A 306 10.53 -10.37 -7.67
N VAL A 307 11.54 -9.65 -7.19
CA VAL A 307 11.87 -9.62 -5.77
C VAL A 307 11.25 -8.37 -5.15
N VAL A 308 10.27 -8.58 -4.26
CA VAL A 308 9.56 -7.52 -3.52
C VAL A 308 9.83 -7.74 -2.03
N GLY A 309 10.76 -6.98 -1.48
CA GLY A 309 11.20 -7.17 -0.09
C GLY A 309 11.84 -8.55 0.11
N ASP A 310 11.22 -9.40 0.92
CA ASP A 310 11.63 -10.76 1.25
C ASP A 310 10.85 -11.85 0.49
N THR A 311 10.00 -11.46 -0.46
CA THR A 311 9.10 -12.35 -1.20
C THR A 311 9.42 -12.29 -2.70
N ILE A 312 9.30 -13.44 -3.40
CA ILE A 312 9.30 -13.45 -4.87
C ILE A 312 7.90 -13.57 -5.41
N TRP A 313 7.62 -12.70 -6.37
CA TRP A 313 6.36 -12.58 -7.06
C TRP A 313 6.51 -13.14 -8.46
N ILE A 314 5.49 -13.85 -8.93
CA ILE A 314 5.35 -14.13 -10.36
C ILE A 314 4.33 -13.14 -10.87
N GLU A 315 4.78 -12.23 -11.73
CA GLU A 315 3.95 -11.18 -12.27
C GLU A 315 3.49 -11.57 -13.69
N ILE A 316 2.23 -11.32 -13.99
CA ILE A 316 1.65 -11.38 -15.32
C ILE A 316 1.20 -9.97 -15.68
N LEU A 317 1.98 -9.28 -16.51
CA LEU A 317 1.63 -7.98 -17.06
C LEU A 317 0.75 -8.15 -18.28
N VAL A 318 -0.36 -7.41 -18.32
CA VAL A 318 -1.23 -7.33 -19.49
C VAL A 318 -1.38 -5.87 -19.92
N PHE A 319 -0.70 -5.49 -20.99
CA PHE A 319 -0.81 -4.14 -21.56
C PHE A 319 -1.77 -4.13 -22.74
N ARG A 320 -2.67 -3.15 -22.85
CA ARG A 320 -3.31 -2.81 -24.13
C ARG A 320 -2.48 -1.77 -24.87
N THR A 321 -2.05 -2.07 -26.10
CA THR A 321 -1.40 -1.09 -26.99
C THR A 321 -2.48 -0.29 -27.74
N ARG A 322 -2.39 1.05 -27.70
CA ARG A 322 -3.20 1.95 -28.54
C ARG A 322 -2.69 1.99 -29.98
#